data_AF-A0A968JBL6-F1
#
_entry.id   AF-A0A968JBL6-F1
#
_cell.length_a   1.000
_cell.length_b   1.000
_cell.length_c   1.000
_cell.angle_alpha   90.00
_cell.angle_beta   90.00
_cell.angle_gamma   90.00
#
_symmetry.space_group_name_H-M   'P 1'
#
loop_
_entity.id
_entity.type
_entity.pdbx_description
1 polymer ?
#
loop_
_entity_poly.entity_id
_entity_poly.type
_entity_poly.pdbx_seq_one_letter_code
_entity_poly.pdbx_strand_id
1 'polypeptide(L)'
;MTLPWQRMSFLLSALITSTMLGLIVGASFLWADPQRAWDNFLGGTLWVLLVSAGTGLARCFYERIQRNAWRRGIIVGLQMALFPMTLFLVSMAVTSAGAAELVRSASGELVLHRPDIFALAPICYGVALTLGLVLGPSFALTSPFGVWR
;
A
#
# COMPACT_ATOMS: atom_id res chain seq x y z
N MET A 1 15.12 -8.83 23.72
CA MET A 1 15.90 -8.63 22.49
C MET A 1 15.16 -9.31 21.35
N THR A 2 14.64 -8.56 20.37
CA THR A 2 14.03 -9.14 19.16
C THR A 2 15.13 -9.38 18.13
N LEU A 3 15.22 -10.59 17.57
CA LEU A 3 16.19 -10.90 16.53
C LEU A 3 15.88 -10.08 15.26
N PRO A 4 16.89 -9.50 14.59
CA PRO A 4 16.71 -8.63 13.42
C PRO A 4 15.89 -9.30 12.29
N TRP A 5 15.95 -10.62 12.20
CA TRP A 5 15.21 -11.43 11.23
C TRP A 5 13.69 -11.29 11.31
N GLN A 6 13.12 -11.14 12.51
CA GLN A 6 11.66 -10.99 12.69
C GLN A 6 11.13 -9.61 12.25
N ARG A 7 11.97 -8.57 12.31
CA ARG A 7 11.61 -7.24 11.79
C ARG A 7 11.58 -7.24 10.27
N MET A 8 12.55 -7.95 9.67
CA MET A 8 12.61 -8.14 8.22
C MET A 8 11.43 -8.96 7.71
N SER A 9 10.99 -10.00 8.42
CA SER A 9 9.92 -10.89 7.93
C SER A 9 8.57 -10.20 7.72
N PHE A 10 8.15 -9.29 8.61
CA PHE A 10 6.86 -8.58 8.47
C PHE A 10 6.86 -7.57 7.32
N LEU A 11 7.94 -6.81 7.18
CA LEU A 11 8.07 -5.89 6.06
C LEU A 11 8.15 -6.68 4.75
N LEU A 12 9.01 -7.70 4.71
CA LEU A 12 9.22 -8.50 3.51
C LEU A 12 7.92 -9.19 3.06
N SER A 13 7.12 -9.74 3.97
CA SER A 13 5.84 -10.35 3.60
C SER A 13 4.85 -9.31 3.05
N ALA A 14 4.76 -8.12 3.67
CA ALA A 14 3.94 -7.02 3.15
C ALA A 14 4.40 -6.55 1.77
N LEU A 15 5.72 -6.47 1.54
CA LEU A 15 6.30 -6.08 0.26
C LEU A 15 6.03 -7.14 -0.82
N ILE A 16 6.28 -8.43 -0.53
CA ILE A 16 6.05 -9.53 -1.48
C ILE A 16 4.57 -9.60 -1.86
N THR A 17 3.67 -9.60 -0.87
CA THR A 17 2.22 -9.66 -1.12
C THR A 17 1.74 -8.47 -1.93
N SER A 18 2.20 -7.26 -1.61
CA SER A 18 1.82 -6.05 -2.36
C SER A 18 2.38 -6.03 -3.79
N THR A 19 3.59 -6.55 -3.98
CA THR A 19 4.19 -6.71 -5.32
C THR A 19 3.40 -7.72 -6.15
N MET A 20 3.11 -8.91 -5.59
CA MET A 20 2.32 -9.94 -6.29
C MET A 20 0.93 -9.40 -6.66
N LEU A 21 0.30 -8.68 -5.73
CA LEU A 21 -1.01 -8.09 -5.97
C LEU A 21 -0.94 -7.02 -7.08
N GLY A 22 0.10 -6.18 -7.08
CA GLY A 22 0.30 -5.19 -8.13
C GLY A 22 0.55 -5.82 -9.49
N LEU A 23 1.28 -6.94 -9.57
CA LEU A 23 1.42 -7.72 -10.81
C LEU A 23 0.08 -8.28 -11.30
N ILE A 24 -0.74 -8.85 -10.41
CA ILE A 24 -2.04 -9.42 -10.75
C ILE A 24 -3.00 -8.31 -11.23
N VAL A 25 -3.08 -7.22 -10.47
CA VAL A 25 -3.92 -6.07 -10.80
C VAL A 25 -3.47 -5.41 -12.09
N GLY A 26 -2.17 -5.15 -12.27
CA GLY A 26 -1.66 -4.54 -13.50
C GLY A 26 -1.82 -5.45 -14.71
N ALA A 27 -1.66 -6.77 -14.55
CA ALA A 27 -1.98 -7.73 -15.60
C ALA A 27 -3.46 -7.71 -15.96
N SER A 28 -4.38 -7.47 -15.01
CA SER A 28 -5.82 -7.40 -15.30
C SER A 28 -6.18 -6.31 -16.32
N PHE A 29 -5.40 -5.23 -16.43
CA PHE A 29 -5.59 -4.20 -17.45
C PHE A 29 -5.23 -4.66 -18.88
N LEU A 30 -4.59 -5.83 -19.04
CA LEU A 30 -4.26 -6.40 -20.35
C LEU A 30 -5.37 -7.29 -20.91
N TRP A 31 -6.22 -7.88 -20.07
CA TRP A 31 -7.17 -8.93 -20.48
C TRP A 31 -8.59 -8.79 -19.93
N ALA A 32 -8.79 -8.06 -18.84
CA ALA A 32 -10.11 -7.89 -18.23
C ALA A 32 -10.87 -6.70 -18.87
N ASP A 33 -12.20 -6.74 -18.74
CA ASP A 33 -13.04 -5.60 -19.09
C ASP A 33 -12.60 -4.36 -18.29
N PRO A 34 -12.61 -3.15 -18.88
CA PRO A 34 -12.07 -1.96 -18.22
C PRO A 34 -12.65 -1.70 -16.83
N GLN A 35 -13.96 -1.86 -16.67
CA GLN A 35 -14.62 -1.67 -15.38
C GLN A 35 -14.15 -2.68 -14.32
N ARG A 36 -13.99 -3.95 -14.70
CA ARG A 36 -13.47 -5.00 -13.80
C ARG A 36 -12.00 -4.75 -13.44
N ALA A 37 -11.19 -4.24 -14.36
CA ALA A 37 -9.80 -3.89 -14.07
C ALA A 37 -9.72 -2.77 -13.02
N TRP A 38 -10.61 -1.78 -13.07
CA TRP A 38 -10.72 -0.74 -12.04
C TRP A 38 -11.23 -1.25 -10.70
N ASP A 39 -12.22 -2.15 -10.70
CA ASP A 39 -12.69 -2.79 -9.47
C ASP A 39 -11.56 -3.59 -8.82
N ASN A 40 -10.77 -4.32 -9.61
CA ASN A 40 -9.58 -5.05 -9.15
C ASN A 40 -8.51 -4.09 -8.60
N PHE A 41 -8.32 -2.93 -9.24
CA PHE A 41 -7.39 -1.90 -8.76
C PHE A 41 -7.82 -1.33 -7.40
N LEU A 42 -9.09 -0.98 -7.24
CA LEU A 42 -9.63 -0.49 -5.97
C LEU A 42 -9.52 -1.56 -4.88
N GLY A 43 -9.95 -2.80 -5.18
CA GLY A 43 -9.83 -3.93 -4.27
C GLY A 43 -8.38 -4.20 -3.88
N GLY A 44 -7.45 -4.15 -4.84
CA GLY A 44 -6.02 -4.33 -4.60
C GLY A 44 -5.43 -3.22 -3.73
N THR A 45 -5.77 -1.97 -4.01
CA THR A 45 -5.33 -0.80 -3.23
C THR A 45 -5.81 -0.90 -1.78
N LEU A 46 -7.09 -1.24 -1.57
CA LEU A 46 -7.65 -1.44 -0.23
C LEU A 46 -6.97 -2.60 0.51
N TRP A 47 -6.69 -3.69 -0.20
CA TRP A 47 -5.97 -4.83 0.38
C TRP A 47 -4.56 -4.45 0.83
N VAL A 48 -3.82 -3.69 0.02
CA VAL A 48 -2.48 -3.19 0.38
C VAL A 48 -2.56 -2.32 1.63
N LEU A 49 -3.56 -1.42 1.72
CA LEU A 49 -3.77 -0.60 2.92
C LEU A 49 -4.06 -1.45 4.17
N LEU A 50 -4.88 -2.50 4.05
CA LEU A 50 -5.17 -3.42 5.15
C LEU A 50 -3.93 -4.19 5.60
N VAL A 51 -3.15 -4.73 4.67
CA VAL A 51 -1.89 -5.44 4.96
C VAL A 51 -0.86 -4.49 5.59
N SER A 52 -0.73 -3.27 5.06
CA SER A 52 0.10 -2.20 5.63
C SER A 52 -0.30 -1.84 7.06
N ALA A 53 -1.59 -1.71 7.33
CA ALA A 53 -2.10 -1.43 8.67
C ALA A 53 -1.82 -2.59 9.64
N GLY A 54 -2.13 -3.82 9.23
CA GLY A 54 -1.92 -5.02 10.05
C GLY A 54 -0.45 -5.28 10.35
N THR A 55 0.42 -5.21 9.35
CA THR A 55 1.87 -5.37 9.52
C THR A 55 2.50 -4.23 10.32
N GLY A 56 1.99 -3.00 10.15
CA GLY A 56 2.38 -1.85 10.96
C GLY A 56 2.02 -2.03 12.43
N LEU A 57 0.79 -2.43 12.75
CA LEU A 57 0.36 -2.71 14.13
C LEU A 57 1.15 -3.86 14.73
N ALA A 58 1.32 -4.96 13.98
CA ALA A 58 2.14 -6.09 14.42
C ALA A 58 3.56 -5.62 14.78
N ARG A 59 4.20 -4.85 13.90
CA ARG A 59 5.54 -4.30 14.17
C ARG A 59 5.56 -3.39 15.39
N CYS A 60 4.55 -2.53 15.57
CA CYS A 60 4.42 -1.69 16.75
C CYS A 60 4.33 -2.52 18.05
N PHE A 61 3.56 -3.61 18.04
CA PHE A 61 3.45 -4.57 19.14
C PHE A 61 4.78 -5.30 19.41
N TYR A 62 5.43 -5.82 18.37
CA TYR A 62 6.68 -6.56 18.49
C TYR A 62 7.85 -5.67 18.95
N GLU A 63 7.93 -4.43 18.46
CA GLU A 63 8.93 -3.46 18.92
C GLU A 63 8.59 -2.87 20.30
N ARG A 64 7.43 -3.23 20.85
CA ARG A 64 6.90 -2.71 22.13
C ARG A 64 7.01 -1.19 22.20
N ILE A 65 6.49 -0.51 21.16
CA ILE A 65 6.56 0.95 21.09
C ILE A 65 5.88 1.51 22.35
N GLN A 66 6.66 2.22 23.16
CA GLN A 66 6.19 2.77 24.42
C GLN A 66 5.14 3.85 24.18
N ARG A 67 4.26 4.03 25.17
CA ARG A 67 3.32 5.15 25.20
C ARG A 67 4.10 6.47 25.09
N ASN A 68 3.58 7.43 24.32
CA ASN A 68 4.25 8.70 23.98
C ASN A 68 5.50 8.62 23.08
N ALA A 69 5.89 7.44 22.57
CA ALA A 69 6.98 7.33 21.59
C ALA A 69 6.52 7.68 20.15
N TRP A 70 5.88 8.84 20.00
CA TRP A 70 5.21 9.30 18.77
C TRP A 70 6.09 9.28 17.54
N ARG A 71 7.33 9.77 17.66
CA ARG A 71 8.30 9.80 16.55
C ARG A 71 8.54 8.39 15.99
N ARG A 72 8.68 7.41 16.88
CA ARG A 72 8.91 6.02 16.48
C ARG A 72 7.66 5.38 15.87
N GLY A 73 6.49 5.67 16.44
CA GLY A 73 5.20 5.28 15.86
C GLY A 73 5.04 5.81 14.42
N ILE A 74 5.29 7.09 14.19
CA ILE A 74 5.20 7.72 12.86
C ILE A 74 6.16 7.06 11.87
N ILE A 75 7.41 6.85 12.25
CA ILE A 75 8.40 6.20 11.37
C ILE A 75 7.94 4.80 10.96
N VAL A 76 7.45 4.00 11.92
CA VAL A 76 6.95 2.65 11.64
C VAL A 76 5.71 2.70 10.75
N GLY A 77 4.74 3.57 11.07
CA GLY A 77 3.52 3.74 10.27
C GLY A 77 3.81 4.15 8.84
N LEU A 78 4.67 5.15 8.61
CA LEU A 78 5.07 5.60 7.28
C LEU A 78 5.80 4.52 6.49
N GLN A 79 6.76 3.81 7.11
CA GLN A 79 7.47 2.72 6.44
C GLN A 79 6.52 1.59 6.01
N MET A 80 5.57 1.24 6.87
CA MET A 80 4.65 0.13 6.62
C MET A 80 3.51 0.50 5.66
N ALA A 81 3.19 1.79 5.49
CA ALA A 81 2.19 2.23 4.53
C ALA A 81 2.80 2.58 3.16
N LEU A 82 3.91 3.33 3.12
CA LEU A 82 4.46 3.86 1.87
C LEU A 82 5.22 2.81 1.05
N PHE A 83 6.00 1.92 1.67
CA PHE A 83 6.80 0.95 0.91
C PHE A 83 5.94 -0.11 0.22
N PRO A 84 4.94 -0.74 0.88
CA PRO A 84 4.06 -1.68 0.20
C PRO A 84 3.23 -1.01 -0.90
N MET A 85 2.70 0.20 -0.66
CA MET A 85 1.98 0.98 -1.68
C MET A 85 2.87 1.31 -2.88
N THR A 86 4.13 1.69 -2.65
CA THR A 86 5.09 1.97 -3.73
C THR A 86 5.32 0.73 -4.59
N LEU A 87 5.58 -0.43 -3.98
CA LEU A 87 5.80 -1.66 -4.73
C LEU A 87 4.55 -2.11 -5.49
N PHE A 88 3.37 -1.95 -4.89
CA PHE A 88 2.10 -2.21 -5.56
C PHE A 88 1.96 -1.34 -6.82
N LEU A 89 2.11 -0.02 -6.70
CA LEU A 89 1.99 0.91 -7.83
C LEU A 89 3.07 0.69 -8.89
N VAL A 90 4.32 0.44 -8.49
CA VAL A 90 5.42 0.17 -9.43
C VAL A 90 5.19 -1.13 -10.19
N SER A 91 4.86 -2.22 -9.50
CA SER A 91 4.61 -3.53 -10.15
C SER A 91 3.38 -3.50 -11.04
N MET A 92 2.34 -2.80 -10.63
CA MET A 92 1.18 -2.52 -11.47
C MET A 92 1.59 -1.73 -12.71
N ALA A 93 2.36 -0.64 -12.55
CA ALA A 93 2.79 0.19 -13.67
C ALA A 93 3.62 -0.58 -14.70
N VAL A 94 4.53 -1.43 -14.22
CA VAL A 94 5.37 -2.27 -15.08
C VAL A 94 4.53 -3.27 -15.85
N THR A 95 3.55 -3.91 -15.22
CA THR A 95 2.72 -4.92 -15.88
C THR A 95 1.64 -4.33 -16.78
N SER A 96 1.09 -3.17 -16.42
CA SER A 96 0.13 -2.44 -17.25
C SER A 96 0.80 -1.59 -18.33
N ALA A 97 2.14 -1.53 -18.40
CA ALA A 97 2.86 -0.75 -19.42
C ALA A 97 2.61 -1.25 -20.85
N GLY A 98 2.30 -2.54 -21.01
CA GLY A 98 1.92 -3.13 -22.29
C GLY A 98 0.44 -2.97 -22.66
N ALA A 99 -0.39 -2.40 -21.77
CA ALA A 99 -1.78 -2.09 -22.10
C ALA A 99 -1.75 -0.88 -23.04
N ALA A 100 -2.10 -1.09 -24.31
CA ALA A 100 -1.98 -0.04 -25.32
C ALA A 100 -2.78 1.22 -24.92
N GLU A 101 -2.39 2.39 -25.45
CA GLU A 101 -3.13 3.64 -25.31
C GLU A 101 -4.03 3.81 -26.53
N LEU A 102 -5.34 3.90 -26.34
CA LEU A 102 -6.30 4.21 -27.40
C LEU A 102 -7.41 5.07 -26.80
N VAL A 103 -7.38 6.37 -27.12
CA VAL A 103 -8.36 7.38 -26.68
C VAL A 103 -9.01 8.06 -27.88
N ARG A 104 -10.35 8.13 -27.82
CA ARG A 104 -11.31 9.12 -28.35
C ARG A 104 -12.74 8.55 -28.32
N SER A 105 -13.59 9.06 -27.44
CA SER A 105 -15.04 8.91 -27.61
C SER A 105 -15.68 10.29 -27.75
N ALA A 106 -16.72 10.34 -28.57
CA ALA A 106 -17.79 11.35 -28.54
C ALA A 106 -19.04 10.81 -29.28
N SER A 107 -18.85 10.04 -30.35
CA SER A 107 -19.89 9.42 -31.20
C SER A 107 -19.23 8.49 -32.24
N GLY A 108 -18.20 7.74 -31.80
CA GLY A 108 -17.18 7.06 -32.61
C GLY A 108 -16.06 6.60 -31.69
N GLU A 109 -16.34 5.55 -30.93
CA GLU A 109 -15.71 5.19 -29.67
C GLU A 109 -14.31 4.54 -29.79
N LEU A 110 -13.41 5.03 -28.95
CA LEU A 110 -12.19 4.39 -28.51
C LEU A 110 -12.28 4.23 -27.00
N VAL A 111 -12.10 3.00 -26.55
CA VAL A 111 -11.99 2.64 -25.14
C VAL A 111 -10.74 1.80 -25.00
N LEU A 112 -9.63 2.44 -24.66
CA LEU A 112 -8.50 1.73 -24.09
C LEU A 112 -7.96 2.49 -22.90
N HIS A 113 -8.20 1.85 -21.77
CA HIS A 113 -8.30 2.41 -20.46
C HIS A 113 -7.01 2.13 -19.70
N ARG A 114 -5.87 2.64 -20.22
CA ARG A 114 -4.63 2.62 -19.44
C ARG A 114 -4.89 3.42 -18.16
N PRO A 115 -4.62 2.87 -16.97
CA PRO A 115 -4.69 3.66 -15.75
C PRO A 115 -3.60 4.74 -15.84
N ASP A 116 -3.98 6.01 -15.74
CA ASP A 116 -3.00 7.10 -15.60
C ASP A 116 -2.42 7.03 -14.19
N ILE A 117 -1.37 6.22 -14.05
CA ILE A 117 -0.72 5.97 -12.77
C ILE A 117 -0.11 7.26 -12.21
N PHE A 118 0.25 8.24 -13.05
CA PHE A 118 0.74 9.52 -12.57
C PHE A 118 -0.38 10.37 -11.96
N ALA A 119 -1.60 10.28 -12.48
CA ALA A 119 -2.77 10.91 -11.87
C ALA A 119 -3.24 10.18 -10.60
N LEU A 120 -3.13 8.85 -10.54
CA LEU A 120 -3.58 8.04 -9.41
C LEU A 120 -2.59 7.98 -8.25
N ALA A 121 -1.29 7.99 -8.54
CA ALA A 121 -0.24 7.85 -7.54
C ALA A 121 -0.38 8.88 -6.41
N PRO A 122 -0.62 10.19 -6.65
CA PRO A 122 -0.83 11.17 -5.59
C PRO A 122 -1.98 10.81 -4.65
N ILE A 123 -3.08 10.25 -5.17
CA ILE A 123 -4.25 9.85 -4.38
C ILE A 123 -3.89 8.65 -3.52
N CYS A 124 -3.32 7.60 -4.12
CA CYS A 124 -2.90 6.39 -3.41
C CYS A 124 -1.85 6.72 -2.34
N TYR A 125 -0.88 7.58 -2.64
CA TYR A 125 0.12 8.07 -1.69
C TYR A 125 -0.50 8.92 -0.60
N GLY A 126 -1.48 9.79 -0.92
CA GLY A 126 -2.21 10.59 0.06
C GLY A 126 -2.95 9.72 1.09
N VAL A 127 -3.61 8.66 0.61
CA VAL A 127 -4.30 7.69 1.47
C VAL A 127 -3.30 6.87 2.29
N ALA A 128 -2.22 6.37 1.68
CA ALA A 128 -1.17 5.64 2.39
C ALA A 128 -0.45 6.51 3.45
N LEU A 129 -0.21 7.77 3.14
CA LEU A 129 0.37 8.74 4.07
C LEU A 129 -0.57 9.00 5.24
N THR A 130 -1.86 9.18 4.97
CA THR A 130 -2.88 9.34 6.02
C THR A 130 -2.92 8.10 6.90
N LEU A 131 -2.91 6.90 6.32
CA LEU A 131 -2.84 5.65 7.07
C LEU A 131 -1.58 5.61 7.95
N GLY A 132 -0.39 5.89 7.40
CA GLY A 132 0.87 5.87 8.15
C GLY A 132 0.92 6.90 9.29
N LEU A 133 0.37 8.09 9.06
CA LEU A 133 0.26 9.16 10.07
C LEU A 133 -0.79 8.89 11.13
N VAL A 134 -1.82 8.08 10.85
CA VAL A 134 -2.85 7.73 11.84
C VAL A 134 -2.42 6.50 12.64
N LEU A 135 -1.92 5.46 11.97
CA LEU A 135 -1.65 4.14 12.56
C LEU A 135 -0.66 4.20 13.73
N GLY A 136 0.51 4.78 13.48
CA GLY A 136 1.60 4.85 14.44
C GLY A 136 1.28 5.68 15.68
N PRO A 137 0.79 6.93 15.50
CA PRO A 137 0.30 7.77 16.57
C PRO A 137 -0.85 7.15 17.38
N SER A 138 -1.83 6.54 16.71
CA SER A 138 -2.94 5.85 17.39
C SER A 138 -2.41 4.72 18.28
N PHE A 139 -1.48 3.91 17.77
CA PHE A 139 -0.84 2.88 18.58
C PHE A 139 -0.06 3.48 19.75
N ALA A 140 0.73 4.54 19.53
CA ALA A 140 1.51 5.17 20.59
C ALA A 140 0.62 5.79 21.70
N LEU A 141 -0.61 6.20 21.38
CA LEU A 141 -1.61 6.66 22.34
C LEU A 141 -2.21 5.53 23.17
N THR A 142 -2.56 4.43 22.50
CA THR A 142 -3.25 3.28 23.09
C THR A 142 -2.29 2.16 23.51
N SER A 143 -0.98 2.41 23.45
CA SER A 143 0.03 1.38 23.68
C SER A 143 -0.11 0.81 25.10
N PRO A 144 -0.17 -0.53 25.25
CA PRO A 144 -0.18 -1.18 26.55
C PRO A 144 1.20 -1.13 27.23
N PHE A 145 2.24 -0.70 26.50
CA PHE A 145 3.60 -0.61 27.00
C PHE A 145 3.79 0.77 27.65
N GLY A 146 3.76 0.80 28.98
CA GLY A 146 3.93 2.02 29.77
C GLY A 146 5.29 2.71 29.55
N VAL A 147 5.35 3.99 29.93
CA VAL A 147 6.60 4.74 30.06
C VAL A 147 7.28 4.22 31.32
N TRP A 148 8.24 3.30 31.16
CA TRP A 148 9.14 2.96 32.27
C TRP A 148 10.03 4.19 32.50
N ARG A 149 9.74 4.93 33.58
CA ARG A 149 10.66 5.93 34.14
C ARG A 149 11.76 5.21 34.91
#